data_AF-A0AA39P0K2-F1
#
_entry.id   AF-A0AA39P0K2-F1
#
_cell.length_a   1.000
_cell.length_b   1.000
_cell.length_c   1.000
_cell.angle_alpha   90.00
_cell.angle_beta   90.00
_cell.angle_gamma   90.00
#
_symmetry.space_group_name_H-M   'P 1'
#
loop_
_entity.id
_entity.type
_entity.pdbx_description
1 polymer ?
#
loop_
_entity_poly.entity_id
_entity_poly.type
_entity_poly.pdbx_seq_one_letter_code
_entity_poly.pdbx_strand_id
1 'polypeptide(L)'
;MQHGPGSDVAGPTSLSINCNRHQANDRLLVGICGIPASGKSVFADLLERYTNEAHSRRGIHWTFDGPAYLAFMCRPSSPAPSFDHAVKDPAPDAVTIRPHHRIVIIEGIAGRLLDERCYLRLDVEEARQRLVKRHVLTGITQTLDDAHIRAEQNDMPNGTFIIENMLEPTRIIDSVEDPAFKLA
;
A
#
# COMPACT_ATOMS: atom_id res chain seq x y z
N MET A 1 33.06 -39.10 -5.41
CA MET A 1 32.16 -38.81 -4.27
C MET A 1 31.26 -37.68 -4.71
N GLN A 2 29.95 -37.90 -4.69
CA GLN A 2 28.94 -37.00 -5.23
C GLN A 2 28.74 -35.77 -4.34
N HIS A 3 28.67 -34.58 -4.94
CA HIS A 3 28.13 -33.38 -4.31
C HIS A 3 26.60 -33.52 -4.24
N GLY A 4 26.04 -33.54 -3.03
CA GLY A 4 24.59 -33.48 -2.82
C GLY A 4 24.07 -32.06 -3.03
N PRO A 5 22.85 -31.87 -3.56
CA PRO A 5 22.26 -30.54 -3.68
C PRO A 5 21.80 -30.06 -2.30
N GLY A 6 22.18 -28.83 -1.96
CA GLY A 6 21.65 -28.12 -0.81
C GLY A 6 20.13 -28.00 -0.95
N SER A 7 19.42 -28.57 0.01
CA SER A 7 17.99 -28.38 0.18
C SER A 7 17.74 -26.93 0.59
N ASP A 8 17.31 -26.09 -0.36
CA ASP A 8 16.57 -24.88 -0.07
C ASP A 8 15.27 -25.30 0.65
N VAL A 9 15.25 -25.13 1.96
CA VAL A 9 14.04 -25.26 2.77
C VAL A 9 13.23 -23.98 2.53
N ALA A 10 12.48 -23.96 1.43
CA ALA A 10 11.48 -22.93 1.19
C ALA A 10 10.38 -23.04 2.27
N GLY A 11 10.37 -22.09 3.21
CA GLY A 11 9.27 -21.93 4.16
C GLY A 11 7.97 -21.55 3.43
N PRO A 12 6.78 -21.95 3.93
CA PRO A 12 5.51 -21.67 3.27
C PRO A 12 4.97 -20.31 3.73
N THR A 13 5.21 -19.22 2.99
CA THR A 13 4.63 -17.91 3.39
C THR A 13 4.36 -16.93 2.25
N SER A 14 3.91 -17.38 1.09
CA SER A 14 3.04 -16.53 0.26
C SER A 14 2.12 -17.39 -0.61
N LEU A 15 0.80 -17.28 -0.36
CA LEU A 15 -0.20 -17.75 -1.30
C LEU A 15 -0.42 -16.62 -2.31
N SER A 16 0.39 -16.56 -3.37
CA SER A 16 0.21 -15.58 -4.43
C SER A 16 -0.87 -16.07 -5.39
N ILE A 17 -2.01 -15.39 -5.42
CA ILE A 17 -2.98 -15.55 -6.51
C ILE A 17 -2.45 -14.71 -7.67
N ASN A 18 -2.16 -15.36 -8.80
CA ASN A 18 -1.72 -14.66 -9.99
C ASN A 18 -2.89 -13.92 -10.65
N CYS A 19 -3.13 -12.68 -10.22
CA CYS A 19 -4.21 -11.85 -10.70
C CYS A 19 -3.92 -11.16 -12.04
N ASN A 20 -2.71 -11.32 -12.62
CA ASN A 20 -2.25 -10.59 -13.81
C ASN A 20 -3.04 -10.89 -15.10
N ARG A 21 -4.05 -11.78 -15.06
CA ARG A 21 -4.95 -12.07 -16.20
C ARG A 21 -6.34 -11.45 -16.07
N HIS A 22 -6.64 -10.74 -14.99
CA HIS A 22 -7.99 -10.28 -14.68
C HIS A 22 -8.11 -8.76 -14.77
N GLN A 23 -9.16 -8.28 -15.44
CA GLN A 23 -9.53 -6.86 -15.40
C GLN A 23 -10.23 -6.51 -14.08
N ALA A 24 -10.28 -5.22 -13.72
CA ALA A 24 -10.79 -4.73 -12.43
C ALA A 24 -12.23 -5.19 -12.06
N ASN A 25 -13.03 -5.63 -13.04
CA ASN A 25 -14.40 -6.11 -12.83
C ASN A 25 -14.58 -7.62 -13.06
N ASP A 26 -13.51 -8.36 -13.32
CA ASP A 26 -13.62 -9.80 -13.49
C ASP A 26 -13.91 -10.49 -12.15
N ARG A 27 -14.79 -11.49 -12.19
CA ARG A 27 -15.02 -12.34 -11.02
C ARG A 27 -13.85 -13.30 -10.89
N LEU A 28 -13.06 -13.14 -9.83
CA LEU A 28 -12.08 -14.15 -9.43
C LEU A 28 -12.81 -15.31 -8.73
N LEU A 29 -12.84 -16.48 -9.38
CA LEU A 29 -13.41 -17.69 -8.80
C LEU A 29 -12.30 -18.49 -8.09
N VAL A 30 -12.42 -18.64 -6.77
CA VAL A 30 -11.46 -19.40 -5.95
C VAL A 30 -12.10 -20.72 -5.51
N GLY A 31 -11.55 -21.84 -5.98
CA GLY A 31 -11.97 -23.18 -5.56
C GLY A 31 -11.07 -23.73 -4.45
N ILE A 32 -11.66 -24.23 -3.36
CA ILE A 32 -10.95 -24.86 -2.24
C ILE A 32 -11.31 -26.35 -2.20
N CYS A 33 -10.33 -27.24 -2.37
CA CYS A 33 -10.53 -28.70 -2.40
C CYS A 33 -9.68 -29.43 -1.33
N GLY A 34 -10.03 -30.69 -1.02
CA GLY A 34 -9.33 -31.49 0.00
C GLY A 34 -10.22 -32.53 0.70
N ILE A 35 -9.61 -33.55 1.30
CA ILE A 35 -10.29 -34.66 1.99
C ILE A 35 -11.14 -34.20 3.19
N PRO A 36 -12.17 -34.94 3.64
CA PRO A 36 -12.88 -34.62 4.88
C PRO A 36 -11.93 -34.36 6.06
N ALA A 37 -12.28 -33.43 6.94
CA ALA A 37 -11.47 -32.97 8.08
C ALA A 37 -10.13 -32.25 7.74
N SER A 38 -9.83 -31.96 6.47
CA SER A 38 -8.60 -31.24 6.08
C SER A 38 -8.56 -29.74 6.41
N GLY A 39 -9.57 -29.19 7.09
CA GLY A 39 -9.62 -27.77 7.46
C GLY A 39 -10.12 -26.79 6.39
N LYS A 40 -10.66 -27.25 5.26
CA LYS A 40 -11.13 -26.37 4.15
C LYS A 40 -12.08 -25.25 4.59
N SER A 41 -13.08 -25.57 5.41
CA SER A 41 -14.06 -24.57 5.87
C SER A 41 -13.41 -23.48 6.72
N VAL A 42 -12.43 -23.86 7.56
CA VAL A 42 -11.64 -22.90 8.36
C VAL A 42 -10.79 -22.03 7.44
N PHE A 43 -10.13 -22.62 6.45
CA PHE A 43 -9.34 -21.85 5.48
C PHE A 43 -10.19 -20.89 4.65
N ALA A 44 -11.38 -21.30 4.21
CA ALA A 44 -12.32 -20.43 3.49
C ALA A 44 -12.73 -19.20 4.33
N ASP A 45 -13.08 -19.42 5.60
CA ASP A 45 -13.45 -18.37 6.55
C ASP A 45 -12.27 -17.44 6.89
N LEU A 46 -11.05 -17.98 6.98
CA LEU A 46 -9.84 -17.16 7.13
C LEU A 46 -9.55 -16.32 5.87
N LEU A 47 -9.70 -16.91 4.68
CA LEU A 47 -9.46 -16.23 3.41
C LEU A 47 -10.46 -15.08 3.21
N GLU A 48 -11.74 -15.30 3.52
CA GLU A 48 -12.77 -14.27 3.47
C GLU A 48 -12.43 -13.10 4.40
N ARG A 49 -12.14 -13.39 5.68
CA ARG A 49 -11.80 -12.37 6.67
C ARG A 49 -10.56 -11.58 6.28
N TYR A 50 -9.50 -12.27 5.85
CA TYR A 50 -8.27 -11.64 5.42
C TYR A 50 -8.49 -10.71 4.21
N THR A 51 -9.27 -11.16 3.22
CA THR A 51 -9.55 -10.36 2.02
C THR A 51 -10.35 -9.11 2.34
N ASN A 52 -11.37 -9.23 3.20
CA ASN A 52 -12.17 -8.09 3.66
C ASN A 52 -11.32 -7.11 4.52
N GLU A 53 -10.44 -7.63 5.37
CA GLU A 53 -9.52 -6.80 6.15
C GLU A 53 -8.54 -6.05 5.25
N ALA A 54 -7.90 -6.74 4.30
CA ALA A 54 -6.97 -6.14 3.34
C ALA A 54 -7.67 -5.03 2.52
N HIS A 55 -8.91 -5.26 2.10
CA HIS A 55 -9.69 -4.26 1.38
C HIS A 55 -10.03 -3.04 2.25
N SER A 56 -10.48 -3.27 3.49
CA SER A 56 -10.86 -2.17 4.41
C SER A 56 -9.66 -1.35 4.88
N ARG A 57 -8.48 -1.97 4.95
CA ARG A 57 -7.20 -1.35 5.35
C ARG A 57 -6.27 -1.02 4.18
N ARG A 58 -6.77 -0.98 2.94
CA ARG A 58 -5.94 -0.63 1.77
C ARG A 58 -5.15 0.66 2.01
N GLY A 59 -3.86 0.64 1.67
CA GLY A 59 -2.94 1.77 1.87
C GLY A 59 -2.07 1.68 3.12
N ILE A 60 -2.18 0.61 3.91
CA ILE A 60 -1.22 0.31 4.99
C ILE A 60 -0.12 -0.65 4.53
N HIS A 61 1.01 -0.64 5.23
CA HIS A 61 2.27 -1.29 4.81
C HIS A 61 2.14 -2.72 4.27
N TRP A 62 1.34 -3.60 4.88
CA TRP A 62 1.22 -5.00 4.44
C TRP A 62 0.25 -5.22 3.26
N THR A 63 -0.50 -4.19 2.87
CA THR A 63 -1.39 -4.26 1.70
C THR A 63 -0.68 -3.94 0.37
N PHE A 64 0.61 -3.57 0.43
CA PHE A 64 1.45 -3.31 -0.74
C PHE A 64 2.25 -4.54 -1.17
N ASP A 65 2.49 -4.67 -2.48
CA ASP A 65 3.45 -5.64 -3.03
C ASP A 65 4.88 -5.12 -2.88
N GLY A 66 5.46 -5.35 -1.70
CA GLY A 66 6.84 -4.97 -1.36
C GLY A 66 7.89 -5.55 -2.32
N PRO A 67 7.85 -6.85 -2.67
CA PRO A 67 8.76 -7.44 -3.65
C PRO A 67 8.70 -6.78 -5.03
N ALA A 68 7.50 -6.51 -5.57
CA ALA A 68 7.36 -5.82 -6.85
C ALA A 68 7.91 -4.38 -6.78
N TYR A 69 7.66 -3.67 -5.67
CA TYR A 69 8.24 -2.35 -5.45
C TYR A 69 9.77 -2.39 -5.41
N LEU A 70 10.38 -3.33 -4.69
CA LEU A 70 11.85 -3.47 -4.66
C LEU A 70 12.43 -3.83 -6.03
N ALA A 71 11.76 -4.70 -6.80
CA ALA A 71 12.17 -5.05 -8.15
C ALA A 71 12.16 -3.81 -9.07
N PHE A 72 11.10 -3.00 -8.99
CA PHE A 72 11.01 -1.71 -9.68
C PHE A 72 12.12 -0.75 -9.25
N MET A 73 12.38 -0.60 -7.95
CA MET A 73 13.43 0.31 -7.45
C MET A 73 14.84 -0.10 -7.89
N CYS A 74 15.14 -1.41 -7.95
CA CYS A 74 16.43 -1.91 -8.43
C CYS A 74 16.65 -1.63 -9.91
N ARG A 75 15.59 -1.68 -10.72
CA ARG A 75 15.62 -1.44 -12.16
C ARG A 75 14.30 -0.79 -12.59
N PRO A 76 14.20 0.55 -12.56
CA PRO A 76 12.97 1.25 -12.91
C PRO A 76 12.52 0.88 -14.33
N SER A 77 11.48 0.04 -14.41
CA SER A 77 10.89 -0.37 -15.67
C SER A 77 9.94 0.71 -16.18
N SER A 78 9.84 0.85 -17.50
CA SER A 78 8.82 1.69 -18.13
C SER A 78 7.87 0.82 -18.95
N PRO A 79 6.54 1.02 -18.84
CA PRO A 79 5.89 1.96 -17.93
C PRO A 79 5.98 1.53 -16.45
N ALA A 80 5.92 2.52 -15.57
CA ALA A 80 5.96 2.35 -14.12
C ALA A 80 4.53 2.27 -13.57
N PRO A 81 4.29 1.45 -12.54
CA PRO A 81 3.01 1.35 -11.88
C PRO A 81 2.68 2.66 -11.16
N SER A 82 1.40 3.02 -11.15
CA SER A 82 0.86 4.14 -10.38
C SER A 82 -0.47 3.74 -9.72
N PHE A 83 -1.10 4.68 -9.02
CA PHE A 83 -2.40 4.49 -8.40
C PHE A 83 -3.36 5.57 -8.91
N ASP A 84 -4.51 5.15 -9.42
CA ASP A 84 -5.53 6.10 -9.88
C ASP A 84 -6.48 6.41 -8.72
N HIS A 85 -6.44 7.66 -8.23
CA HIS A 85 -7.26 8.11 -7.11
C HIS A 85 -8.76 8.20 -7.44
N ALA A 86 -9.16 8.28 -8.72
CA ALA A 86 -10.56 8.34 -9.12
C ALA A 86 -11.23 6.97 -9.06
N VAL A 87 -10.55 5.93 -9.57
CA VAL A 87 -11.07 4.54 -9.54
C VAL A 87 -10.57 3.72 -8.33
N LYS A 88 -9.59 4.24 -7.59
CA LYS A 88 -8.99 3.63 -6.38
C LYS A 88 -8.34 2.27 -6.62
N ASP A 89 -7.77 2.09 -7.81
CA ASP A 89 -7.11 0.86 -8.23
C ASP A 89 -5.67 1.12 -8.75
N PRO A 90 -4.78 0.11 -8.66
CA PRO A 90 -3.47 0.17 -9.29
C PRO A 90 -3.58 0.31 -10.82
N ALA A 91 -2.73 1.13 -11.39
CA ALA A 91 -2.56 1.32 -12.82
C ALA A 91 -1.13 0.86 -13.21
N PRO A 92 -0.95 -0.41 -13.65
CA PRO A 92 0.37 -1.04 -13.81
C PRO A 92 1.28 -0.33 -14.81
N ASP A 93 0.68 0.30 -15.82
CA ASP A 93 1.37 0.86 -16.98
C ASP A 93 1.17 2.39 -17.11
N ALA A 94 1.00 3.09 -15.99
CA ALA A 94 0.51 4.47 -15.99
C ALA A 94 1.58 5.53 -16.31
N VAL A 95 2.83 5.34 -15.87
CA VAL A 95 3.83 6.42 -15.89
C VAL A 95 5.03 6.04 -16.76
N THR A 96 5.29 6.79 -17.83
CA THR A 96 6.47 6.54 -18.67
C THR A 96 7.72 7.20 -18.07
N ILE A 97 8.75 6.43 -17.76
CA ILE A 97 10.08 6.94 -17.37
C ILE A 97 11.00 6.87 -18.59
N ARG A 98 11.33 8.03 -19.18
CA ARG A 98 12.15 8.10 -20.39
C ARG A 98 13.64 8.24 -20.04
N PRO A 99 14.57 7.81 -20.91
CA PRO A 99 16.02 7.91 -20.66
C PRO A 99 16.54 9.33 -20.39
N HIS A 100 15.83 10.37 -20.84
CA HIS A 100 16.19 11.77 -20.59
C HIS A 100 15.59 12.34 -19.29
N HIS A 101 14.72 11.61 -18.59
CA HIS A 101 14.25 12.01 -17.28
C HIS A 101 15.41 11.89 -16.28
N ARG A 102 15.89 13.02 -15.79
CA ARG A 102 17.02 13.08 -14.86
C ARG A 102 16.60 13.01 -13.40
N ILE A 103 15.34 13.30 -13.12
CA ILE A 103 14.75 13.31 -11.79
C ILE A 103 13.44 12.54 -11.87
N VAL A 104 13.28 11.56 -10.98
CA VAL A 104 12.05 10.80 -10.81
C VAL A 104 11.63 10.98 -9.36
N ILE A 105 10.42 11.53 -9.16
CA ILE A 105 9.84 11.72 -7.83
C ILE A 105 8.92 10.53 -7.57
N ILE A 106 9.17 9.83 -6.47
CA ILE A 106 8.35 8.71 -6.01
C ILE A 106 7.66 9.15 -4.73
N GLU A 107 6.34 9.20 -4.76
CA GLU A 107 5.51 9.45 -3.58
C GLU A 107 5.18 8.12 -2.89
N GLY A 108 5.23 8.09 -1.56
CA GLY A 108 4.88 6.92 -0.75
C GLY A 108 6.05 6.42 0.10
N ILE A 109 6.11 5.10 0.31
CA ILE A 109 7.06 4.48 1.25
C ILE A 109 8.49 4.58 0.71
N ALA A 110 9.36 5.23 1.49
CA ALA A 110 10.76 5.48 1.13
C ALA A 110 11.67 4.28 1.42
N GLY A 111 12.22 3.66 0.37
CA GLY A 111 13.17 2.56 0.46
C GLY A 111 14.63 3.01 0.52
N ARG A 112 15.54 2.10 0.92
CA ARG A 112 17.00 2.36 1.01
C ARG A 112 17.67 2.68 -0.33
N LEU A 113 17.02 2.36 -1.45
CA LEU A 113 17.54 2.56 -2.79
C LEU A 113 17.34 4.00 -3.32
N LEU A 114 16.63 4.85 -2.57
CA LEU A 114 16.42 6.26 -2.93
C LEU A 114 17.64 7.11 -2.56
N ASP A 115 18.09 7.94 -3.50
CA ASP A 115 19.14 8.94 -3.28
C ASP A 115 18.72 9.98 -2.22
N GLU A 116 17.47 10.45 -2.30
CA GLU A 116 16.89 11.42 -1.39
C GLU A 116 15.59 10.88 -0.79
N ARG A 117 15.45 10.99 0.54
CA ARG A 117 14.29 10.60 1.34
C ARG A 117 13.79 11.83 2.08
N CYS A 118 12.78 12.46 1.52
CA CYS A 118 12.16 13.64 2.10
C CYS A 118 11.04 13.23 3.05
N TYR A 119 11.15 13.61 4.32
CA TYR A 119 10.08 13.49 5.29
C TYR A 119 9.39 14.85 5.47
N LEU A 120 8.07 14.90 5.23
CA LEU A 120 7.26 16.07 5.51
C LEU A 120 6.84 16.03 6.98
N ARG A 121 7.46 16.87 7.80
CA ARG A 121 7.14 16.99 9.22
C ARG A 121 5.83 17.73 9.39
N LEU A 122 4.90 17.12 10.11
CA LEU A 122 3.64 17.70 10.51
C LEU A 122 3.31 17.20 11.91
N ASP A 123 2.67 18.04 12.72
CA ASP A 123 2.15 17.61 14.00
C ASP A 123 1.04 16.54 13.80
N VAL A 124 1.00 15.53 14.66
CA VAL A 124 0.06 14.40 14.52
C VAL A 124 -1.40 14.86 14.66
N GLU A 125 -1.68 15.79 15.58
CA GLU A 125 -3.02 16.33 15.75
C GLU A 125 -3.42 17.21 14.57
N GLU A 126 -2.47 17.98 14.04
CA GLU A 126 -2.70 18.77 12.83
C GLU A 126 -2.97 17.87 11.60
N ALA A 127 -2.20 16.80 11.43
CA ALA A 127 -2.42 15.80 10.38
C ALA A 127 -3.82 15.17 10.48
N ARG A 128 -4.23 14.80 11.70
CA ARG A 128 -5.56 14.25 11.99
C ARG A 128 -6.67 15.22 11.60
N GLN A 129 -6.56 16.49 11.99
CA GLN A 129 -7.56 17.52 11.66
C GLN A 129 -7.69 17.73 10.15
N ARG A 130 -6.55 17.85 9.45
CA ARG A 130 -6.52 17.99 7.98
C ARG A 130 -7.15 16.77 7.29
N LEU A 131 -6.88 15.57 7.79
CA LEU A 131 -7.40 14.34 7.23
C LEU A 131 -8.90 14.19 7.40
N VAL A 132 -9.43 14.44 8.61
CA VAL A 132 -10.87 14.42 8.90
C VAL A 132 -11.61 15.35 7.97
N LYS A 133 -11.11 16.59 7.83
CA LYS A 133 -11.64 17.56 6.89
C LYS A 133 -11.66 17.01 5.47
N ARG A 134 -10.53 16.45 5.01
CA ARG A 134 -10.39 15.90 3.66
C ARG A 134 -11.40 14.79 3.39
N HIS A 135 -11.63 13.88 4.35
CA HIS A 135 -12.60 12.79 4.18
C HIS A 135 -14.02 13.28 3.87
N VAL A 136 -14.46 14.33 4.56
CA VAL A 136 -15.78 14.92 4.32
C VAL A 136 -15.81 15.64 2.96
N LEU A 137 -14.80 16.46 2.67
CA LEU A 137 -14.74 17.22 1.41
C LEU A 137 -14.69 16.34 0.16
N THR A 138 -13.98 15.21 0.22
CA THR A 138 -13.85 14.28 -0.92
C THR A 138 -14.96 13.23 -0.97
N GLY A 139 -15.91 13.26 -0.01
CA GLY A 139 -17.01 12.31 0.06
C GLY A 139 -16.59 10.88 0.45
N ILE A 140 -15.40 10.70 1.04
CA ILE A 140 -14.99 9.41 1.61
C ILE A 140 -15.88 9.03 2.79
N THR A 141 -16.30 10.02 3.58
CA THR A 141 -17.30 9.87 4.65
C THR A 141 -18.37 10.94 4.50
N GLN A 142 -19.58 10.66 5.00
CA GLN A 142 -20.71 11.60 4.94
C GLN A 142 -20.73 12.58 6.11
N THR A 143 -20.17 12.18 7.25
CA THR A 143 -20.19 12.97 8.49
C THR A 143 -18.78 13.18 9.03
N LEU A 144 -18.63 14.19 9.89
CA LEU A 144 -17.39 14.42 10.64
C LEU A 144 -17.11 13.30 11.64
N ASP A 145 -18.13 12.75 12.27
CA ASP A 145 -17.97 11.64 13.24
C ASP A 145 -17.40 10.39 12.56
N ASP A 146 -17.95 10.02 11.39
CA ASP A 146 -17.41 8.90 10.59
C ASP A 146 -15.97 9.18 10.12
N ALA A 147 -15.68 10.43 9.76
CA ALA A 147 -14.34 10.85 9.36
C ALA A 147 -13.33 10.71 10.52
N HIS A 148 -13.74 11.07 11.73
CA HIS A 148 -12.95 10.90 12.95
C HIS A 148 -12.69 9.43 13.24
N ILE A 149 -13.72 8.59 13.27
CA ILE A 149 -13.59 7.15 13.52
C ILE A 149 -12.63 6.52 12.52
N ARG A 150 -12.78 6.84 11.23
CA ARG A 150 -11.91 6.34 10.17
C ARG A 150 -10.45 6.75 10.37
N ALA A 151 -10.22 8.03 10.66
CA ALA A 151 -8.88 8.55 10.92
C ALA A 151 -8.22 7.80 12.09
N GLU A 152 -8.91 7.68 13.22
CA GLU A 152 -8.39 7.02 14.44
C GLU A 152 -8.10 5.53 14.26
N GLN A 153 -8.94 4.82 13.50
CA GLN A 153 -8.85 3.36 13.41
C GLN A 153 -7.93 2.87 12.29
N ASN A 154 -7.67 3.71 11.28
CA ASN A 154 -6.97 3.29 10.06
C ASN A 154 -5.78 4.19 9.74
N ASP A 155 -6.06 5.47 9.47
CA ASP A 155 -5.06 6.37 8.90
C ASP A 155 -4.00 6.80 9.92
N MET A 156 -4.40 7.16 11.14
CA MET A 156 -3.49 7.62 12.20
C MET A 156 -2.58 6.49 12.70
N PRO A 157 -3.07 5.25 12.99
CA PRO A 157 -2.20 4.13 13.30
C PRO A 157 -1.19 3.83 12.19
N ASN A 158 -1.59 3.96 10.92
CA ASN A 158 -0.68 3.81 9.80
C ASN A 158 0.36 4.94 9.74
N GLY A 159 -0.04 6.19 9.99
CA GLY A 159 0.86 7.34 10.09
C GLY A 159 1.91 7.16 11.19
N THR A 160 1.49 6.76 12.38
CA THR A 160 2.39 6.45 13.51
C THR A 160 3.35 5.32 13.14
N PHE A 161 2.85 4.24 12.54
CA PHE A 161 3.69 3.13 12.08
C PHE A 161 4.77 3.60 11.11
N ILE A 162 4.43 4.48 10.16
CA ILE A 162 5.40 5.05 9.21
C ILE A 162 6.46 5.85 9.96
N ILE A 163 6.08 6.73 10.88
CA ILE A 163 7.04 7.55 11.65
C ILE A 163 7.99 6.67 12.47
N GLU A 164 7.48 5.59 13.08
CA GLU A 164 8.25 4.68 13.92
C GLU A 164 9.18 3.74 13.12
N ASN A 165 8.83 3.43 11.86
CA ASN A 165 9.53 2.43 11.06
C ASN A 165 10.22 3.00 9.81
N MET A 166 10.11 4.30 9.55
CA MET A 166 10.80 4.93 8.42
C MET A 166 12.32 4.89 8.60
N LEU A 167 13.01 4.79 7.48
CA LEU A 167 14.45 5.01 7.45
C LEU A 167 14.76 6.48 7.77
N GLU A 168 15.99 6.73 8.22
CA GLU A 168 16.46 8.10 8.46
C GLU A 168 16.28 8.96 7.19
N PRO A 169 15.48 10.05 7.29
CA PRO A 169 15.28 10.97 6.17
C PRO A 169 16.59 11.64 5.80
N THR A 170 16.84 11.85 4.51
CA THR A 170 17.94 12.72 4.07
C THR A 170 17.57 14.19 4.24
N ARG A 171 16.27 14.50 4.18
CA ARG A 171 15.73 15.85 4.36
C ARG A 171 14.45 15.81 5.17
N ILE A 172 14.31 16.77 6.06
CA ILE A 172 13.07 17.03 6.79
C ILE A 172 12.57 18.40 6.39
N ILE A 173 11.32 18.49 5.97
CA ILE A 173 10.68 19.70 5.48
C ILE A 173 9.41 19.90 6.29
N ASP A 174 9.21 21.07 6.89
CA ASP A 174 7.98 21.36 7.64
C ASP A 174 6.80 21.56 6.67
N SER A 175 5.70 20.86 6.94
CA SER A 175 4.51 20.88 6.11
C SER A 175 3.72 22.16 6.34
N VAL A 176 3.55 22.93 5.26
CA VAL A 176 2.70 24.13 5.26
C VAL A 176 1.28 23.74 4.87
N GLU A 177 0.29 24.28 5.58
CA GLU A 177 -1.11 24.05 5.23
C GLU A 177 -1.44 24.67 3.87
N ASP A 178 -2.00 23.88 2.97
CA ASP A 178 -2.49 24.37 1.69
C ASP A 178 -3.73 25.26 1.92
N PRO A 179 -3.70 26.54 1.53
CA PRO A 179 -4.84 27.45 1.67
C PRO A 179 -6.13 26.94 1.02
N ALA A 180 -6.04 26.14 -0.06
CA ALA A 180 -7.20 25.55 -0.74
C ALA A 180 -7.97 24.58 0.16
N PHE A 181 -7.33 24.06 1.21
CA PHE A 181 -7.90 23.16 2.20
C PHE A 181 -8.06 23.81 3.58
N LYS A 182 -8.14 25.15 3.69
CA LYS A 182 -8.60 25.82 4.93
C LYS A 182 -10.13 25.81 5.04
N LEU A 183 -10.68 25.31 6.17
CA LEU A 183 -12.13 25.40 6.42
C LEU A 183 -12.34 26.84 6.89
N ALA A 184 -13.35 27.52 6.33
CA ALA A 184 -13.77 28.82 6.84
C ALA A 184 -14.28 28.70 8.27
#